data_AF-A0A349JSE3-F1
#
_entry.id   AF-A0A349JSE3-F1
#
_cell.length_a   1.000
_cell.length_b   1.000
_cell.length_c   1.000
_cell.angle_alpha   90.00
_cell.angle_beta   90.00
_cell.angle_gamma   90.00
#
_symmetry.space_group_name_H-M   'P 1'
#
loop_
_entity.id
_entity.type
_entity.pdbx_description
1 polymer ?
#
loop_
_entity_poly.entity_id
_entity_poly.type
_entity_poly.pdbx_seq_one_letter_code
_entity_poly.pdbx_strand_id
1 'polypeptide(L)' 'EERLKAVMNEISQNQGVILFIDELHTLVGAGAAEGAIDASNMLKPSLSRGELQCIGASTLTEYRKY' A
#
# COMPACT_ATOMS: atom_id res chain seq x y z
N GLU A 1 -2.18 2.72 12.25
CA GLU A 1 -1.32 3.71 11.56
C GLU A 1 0.16 3.50 11.88
N GLU A 2 0.55 3.47 13.16
CA GLU A 2 1.96 3.33 13.58
C GLU A 2 2.69 2.13 13.00
N ARG A 3 2.04 0.96 12.92
CA ARG A 3 2.63 -0.25 12.30
C ARG A 3 3.01 -0.04 10.83
N LEU A 4 2.15 0.61 10.05
CA LEU A 4 2.42 0.85 8.63
C LEU A 4 3.55 1.89 8.45
N LYS A 5 3.59 2.92 9.31
CA LYS A 5 4.72 3.87 9.35
C LYS A 5 6.04 3.18 9.67
N ALA A 6 6.06 2.27 10.64
CA ALA A 6 7.27 1.54 10.99
C ALA A 6 7.80 0.71 9.81
N VAL A 7 6.91 -0.05 9.14
CA VAL A 7 7.27 -0.83 7.95
C VAL A 7 7.78 0.07 6.81
N MET A 8 7.12 1.20 6.56
CA MET A 8 7.56 2.16 5.54
C MET A 8 8.94 2.76 5.86
N ASN A 9 9.24 3.03 7.13
CA ASN A 9 10.56 3.48 7.56
C ASN A 9 11.62 2.40 7.29
N GLU A 10 11.35 1.14 7.62
CA GLU A 10 12.28 0.03 7.36
C GLU A 10 12.56 -0.15 5.86
N ILE A 11 11.52 -0.07 5.03
CA ILE A 11 11.66 -0.15 3.56
C ILE A 11 12.50 1.01 3.04
N SER A 12 12.26 2.23 3.53
CA SER A 12 13.00 3.43 3.09
C SER A 12 14.49 3.37 3.39
N GLN A 13 14.91 2.63 4.42
CA GLN A 13 16.32 2.46 4.78
C GLN A 13 17.03 1.33 4.03
N ASN A 14 16.28 0.47 3.32
CA ASN A 14 16.82 -0.69 2.63
C ASN A 14 16.49 -0.65 1.14
N GLN A 15 17.42 -0.09 0.35
CA GLN A 15 17.32 -0.09 -1.10
C GLN A 15 17.43 -1.53 -1.63
N GLY A 16 16.34 -2.05 -2.21
CA GLY A 16 16.25 -3.41 -2.75
C GLY A 16 15.10 -4.25 -2.22
N VAL A 17 14.31 -3.73 -1.28
CA VAL A 17 13.08 -4.39 -0.83
C VAL A 17 11.97 -4.21 -1.86
N ILE A 18 11.36 -5.32 -2.29
CA ILE A 18 10.13 -5.32 -3.08
C ILE A 18 8.99 -5.82 -2.18
N LEU A 19 8.01 -4.96 -1.93
CA LEU A 19 6.82 -5.31 -1.16
C LEU A 19 5.81 -6.04 -2.04
N PHE A 20 5.36 -7.23 -1.62
CA PHE A 20 4.27 -7.93 -2.28
C PHE A 20 2.95 -7.75 -1.50
N ILE A 21 1.86 -7.44 -2.22
CA ILE A 21 0.52 -7.23 -1.65
C ILE A 21 -0.46 -8.12 -2.43
N ASP A 22 -1.01 -9.15 -1.79
CA ASP A 22 -1.86 -10.13 -2.46
C ASP A 22 -3.25 -9.60 -2.85
N GLU A 23 -3.81 -8.73 -2.01
CA GLU A 23 -5.12 -8.10 -2.26
C GLU A 23 -4.98 -6.58 -2.26
N LEU A 24 -4.51 -6.01 -3.37
CA LEU A 24 -4.17 -4.58 -3.49
C LEU A 24 -5.38 -3.68 -3.17
N HIS A 25 -6.58 -4.12 -3.54
CA HIS A 25 -7.81 -3.37 -3.31
C HIS A 25 -8.11 -3.16 -1.82
N THR A 26 -7.57 -3.99 -0.91
CA THR A 26 -7.74 -3.80 0.55
C THR A 26 -7.06 -2.52 1.02
N LEU A 27 -5.97 -2.09 0.37
CA LEU A 27 -5.26 -0.85 0.71
C LEU A 27 -5.96 0.41 0.18
N VAL A 28 -6.75 0.26 -0.89
CA VAL A 28 -7.52 1.35 -1.53
C VAL A 28 -8.93 1.45 -0.96
N GLY A 29 -9.54 0.30 -0.66
CA GLY A 29 -10.91 0.15 -0.18
C GLY A 29 -11.06 0.12 1.34
N ALA A 30 -9.97 0.07 2.10
CA ALA A 30 -10.01 0.19 3.56
C ALA A 30 -10.65 1.50 4.05
N GLY A 31 -10.86 2.51 3.21
CA GLY A 31 -11.64 3.70 3.61
C GLY A 31 -13.16 3.49 3.72
N ALA A 32 -13.72 2.36 3.26
CA ALA A 32 -15.16 2.15 3.15
C ALA A 32 -15.83 1.56 4.41
N ALA A 33 -15.05 1.00 5.33
CA ALA A 33 -15.54 0.56 6.64
C ALA A 33 -15.18 1.62 7.69
N GLU A 34 -16.13 2.03 8.53
CA GLU A 34 -15.87 2.99 9.60
C GLU A 34 -14.67 2.55 10.45
N GLY A 35 -13.61 3.37 10.45
CA GLY A 35 -12.39 3.14 11.22
C GLY A 35 -11.27 2.37 10.50
N ALA A 36 -11.47 1.95 9.26
CA ALA A 36 -10.41 1.31 8.50
C ALA A 36 -9.47 2.37 7.85
N ILE A 37 -8.17 2.07 7.92
CA ILE A 37 -7.09 3.01 7.62
C ILE A 37 -6.95 3.13 6.10
N ASP A 38 -7.05 4.34 5.56
CA ASP A 38 -6.70 4.62 4.16
C ASP A 38 -5.17 4.58 3.97
N ALA A 39 -4.64 3.36 3.97
CA ALA A 39 -3.22 3.08 3.75
C ALA A 39 -2.75 3.64 2.40
N SER A 40 -3.64 3.76 1.40
CA SER A 40 -3.30 4.28 0.08
C SER A 40 -2.72 5.69 0.14
N ASN A 41 -3.23 6.57 1.01
CA ASN A 41 -2.74 7.94 1.11
C ASN A 41 -1.32 8.03 1.69
N MET A 42 -0.92 7.05 2.50
CA MET A 42 0.45 6.96 3.00
C MET A 42 1.41 6.40 1.96
N LEU A 43 0.96 5.48 1.11
CA LEU A 43 1.81 4.79 0.13
C LEU A 43 2.00 5.59 -1.17
N LYS A 44 0.97 6.33 -1.62
CA LYS A 44 0.99 7.11 -2.87
C LYS A 44 2.23 8.01 -3.03
N PRO A 45 2.65 8.81 -2.03
CA PRO A 45 3.82 9.67 -2.19
C PRO A 45 5.12 8.89 -2.40
N SER A 46 5.34 7.81 -1.64
CA SER A 46 6.56 6.99 -1.75
C SER A 46 6.62 6.19 -3.04
N LEU A 47 5.48 5.71 -3.54
CA LEU A 47 5.38 5.09 -4.87
C LEU A 47 5.71 6.10 -5.98
N SER A 48 5.15 7.32 -5.92
CA SER A 48 5.40 8.37 -6.92
C SER A 48 6.85 8.85 -6.95
N ARG A 49 7.56 8.80 -5.81
CA ARG A 49 9.00 9.15 -5.73
C ARG A 49 9.93 7.97 -6.07
N GLY A 50 9.40 6.76 -6.24
CA GLY A 50 10.21 5.55 -6.46
C GLY A 50 10.96 5.06 -5.22
N GLU A 51 10.59 5.55 -4.03
CA GLU A 51 11.16 5.13 -2.74
C GLU A 51 10.61 3.78 -2.28
N LEU A 52 9.41 3.42 -2.76
CA LEU A 52 8.76 2.14 -2.50
C LEU A 52 8.65 1.38 -3.82
N GLN A 53 9.19 0.17 -3.86
CA GLN A 53 8.92 -0.81 -4.93
C GLN A 53 7.90 -1.82 -4.41
N CYS A 54 6.81 -2.01 -5.15
CA CYS A 54 5.82 -3.02 -4.79
C CYS A 54 5.22 -3.74 -6.00
N ILE A 55 4.73 -4.95 -5.76
CA ILE A 55 3.94 -5.75 -6.68
C ILE A 55 2.60 -6.02 -6.00
N GLY A 56 1.51 -5.68 -6.67
CA GLY A 56 0.15 -5.94 -6.19
C GLY A 56 -0.53 -7.03 -7.01
N ALA A 57 -1.25 -7.92 -6.35
CA ALA A 57 -2.23 -8.79 -6.96
C ALA A 57 -3.66 -8.29 -6.66
N SER A 58 -4.57 -8.55 -7.58
CA SER A 58 -5.97 -8.12 -7.52
C SER A 58 -6.75 -8.88 -8.57
N THR A 59 -8.06 -9.09 -8.36
CA THR A 59 -8.92 -9.58 -9.43
C THR A 59 -9.31 -8.44 -10.39
N LEU A 60 -9.69 -8.78 -11.62
CA LEU A 60 -10.14 -7.77 -12.60
C LEU A 60 -11.34 -6.95 -12.09
N THR A 61 -12.23 -7.60 -11.33
CA THR A 61 -13.42 -6.95 -10.76
C THR A 61 -13.04 -5.94 -9.69
N GLU A 62 -12.10 -6.28 -8.80
CA GLU A 62 -11.60 -5.38 -7.77
C GLU A 62 -10.88 -4.17 -8.35
N TYR A 63 -9.98 -4.38 -9.31
CA TYR A 63 -9.24 -3.31 -9.98
C TYR A 63 -10.14 -2.26 -10.66
N ARG A 64 -11.33 -2.68 -11.15
CA ARG A 64 -12.29 -1.76 -11.76
C ARG A 64 -13.16 -1.03 -10.74
N LYS A 65 -13.30 -1.59 -9.54
CA LYS A 65 -14.20 -1.09 -8.49
C LYS A 65 -13.51 -0.10 -7.55
N TYR A 66 -12.23 -0.33 -7.25
CA TYR A 66 -11.43 0.43 -6.29
C TYR A 66 -10.25 1.09 -6.99
#